data_AF-A0A2N2X1L9-F1
#
_entry.id   AF-A0A2N2X1L9-F1
#
_cell.length_a   1.000
_cell.length_b   1.000
_cell.length_c   1.000
_cell.angle_alpha   90.00
_cell.angle_beta   90.00
_cell.angle_gamma   90.00
#
_symmetry.space_group_name_H-M   'P 1'
#
loop_
_entity.id
_entity.type
_entity.pdbx_description
1 polymer ?
#
loop_
_entity_poly.entity_id
_entity_poly.type
_entity_poly.pdbx_seq_one_letter_code
_entity_poly.pdbx_strand_id
1 'polypeptide(L)'
;MGKIQSISDLEDAILLLKNKRKEDEKILKEIFNQTYEHLKPINIIKNIFKEAVEPQNLKDSFVSTSVGLGLGYLSKILFQRIVKVPFKKFFGSALMLSVENLVAKYPEVVATITNFVLNSFNKKPTKNIVEEMDYEHQDIHREPDNDPIDLETIY
;
A
#
# COMPACT_ATOMS: atom_id res chain seq x y z
N MET A 1 -3.72 53.79 20.63
CA MET A 1 -5.05 54.38 20.34
C MET A 1 -5.22 55.56 21.27
N GLY A 2 -5.35 56.76 20.72
CA GLY A 2 -5.57 57.98 21.50
C GLY A 2 -6.92 57.90 22.23
N LYS A 3 -6.97 58.47 23.44
CA LYS A 3 -8.18 58.52 24.26
C LYS A 3 -9.24 59.37 23.54
N ILE A 4 -10.43 58.81 23.26
CA ILE A 4 -11.55 59.52 22.62
C ILE A 4 -12.00 60.63 23.58
N GLN A 5 -11.89 61.89 23.16
CA GLN A 5 -12.20 63.04 24.00
C GLN A 5 -13.29 63.94 23.39
N SER A 6 -13.56 63.82 22.09
CA SER A 6 -14.61 64.56 21.37
C SER A 6 -15.53 63.65 20.55
N ILE A 7 -16.69 64.17 20.13
CA ILE A 7 -17.62 63.49 19.22
C ILE A 7 -16.97 63.23 17.85
N SER A 8 -16.12 64.15 17.38
CA SER A 8 -15.36 63.99 16.14
C SER A 8 -14.39 62.80 16.22
N ASP A 9 -13.70 62.64 17.35
CA ASP A 9 -12.77 61.52 17.57
C ASP A 9 -13.49 60.16 17.53
N LEU A 10 -14.75 60.14 18.01
CA LEU A 10 -15.58 58.95 18.00
C LEU A 10 -16.02 58.58 16.58
N GLU A 11 -16.40 59.57 15.77
CA GLU A 11 -16.78 59.36 14.37
C GLU A 11 -15.60 58.83 13.53
N ASP A 12 -14.41 59.40 13.73
CA ASP A 12 -13.17 58.95 13.07
C ASP A 12 -12.79 57.54 13.51
N ALA A 13 -12.91 57.23 14.80
CA ALA A 13 -12.68 55.88 15.31
C ALA A 13 -13.68 54.87 14.73
N ILE A 14 -14.97 55.24 14.61
CA ILE A 14 -15.99 54.39 14.00
C ILE A 14 -15.68 54.16 12.51
N LEU A 15 -15.26 55.18 11.78
CA LEU A 15 -14.90 55.06 10.36
C LEU A 15 -13.69 54.15 10.17
N LEU A 16 -12.65 54.33 10.99
CA LEU A 16 -11.46 53.47 10.99
C LEU A 16 -11.82 52.02 11.30
N LEU A 17 -12.62 51.77 12.34
CA LEU A 17 -13.05 50.42 12.72
C LEU A 17 -13.94 49.78 11.64
N LYS A 18 -14.80 50.54 10.97
CA LYS A 18 -15.60 50.05 9.83
C LYS A 18 -14.73 49.64 8.66
N ASN A 19 -13.71 50.44 8.33
CA ASN A 19 -12.78 50.11 7.25
C ASN A 19 -11.97 48.87 7.58
N LYS A 20 -11.42 48.80 8.80
CA LYS A 20 -10.70 47.62 9.29
C LYS A 20 -11.56 46.37 9.25
N ARG A 21 -12.81 46.45 9.73
CA ARG A 21 -13.74 45.32 9.71
C ARG A 21 -14.04 44.84 8.28
N LYS A 22 -14.18 45.74 7.31
CA LYS A 22 -14.40 45.37 5.89
C LYS A 22 -13.18 44.65 5.31
N GLU A 23 -11.98 45.10 5.65
CA GLU A 23 -10.74 44.48 5.23
C GLU A 23 -10.57 43.09 5.84
N ASP A 24 -10.77 42.97 7.15
CA ASP A 24 -10.74 41.70 7.87
C ASP A 24 -11.76 40.69 7.31
N GLU A 25 -12.98 41.15 6.97
CA GLU A 25 -14.01 40.30 6.35
C GLU A 25 -13.57 39.79 4.97
N LYS A 26 -12.92 40.63 4.17
CA LYS A 26 -12.41 40.23 2.86
C LYS A 26 -11.31 39.16 2.99
N ILE A 27 -10.36 39.39 3.90
CA ILE A 27 -9.27 38.43 4.17
C ILE A 27 -9.85 37.11 4.67
N LEU A 28 -10.83 37.14 5.58
CA LEU A 28 -11.45 35.94 6.12
C LEU A 28 -12.14 35.11 5.03
N LYS A 29 -12.85 35.76 4.10
CA LYS A 29 -13.48 35.08 2.96
C LYS A 29 -12.45 34.43 2.05
N GLU A 30 -11.32 35.10 1.81
CA GLU A 30 -10.25 34.58 0.98
C GLU A 30 -9.57 33.36 1.62
N ILE A 31 -9.23 33.44 2.92
CA ILE A 31 -8.67 32.31 3.68
C ILE A 31 -9.65 31.15 3.71
N PHE A 32 -10.94 31.42 3.93
CA PHE A 32 -11.97 30.38 3.93
C PHE A 32 -12.06 29.68 2.57
N ASN A 33 -12.10 30.45 1.48
CA ASN A 33 -12.18 29.88 0.14
C ASN A 33 -10.93 29.07 -0.21
N GLN A 34 -9.74 29.58 0.10
CA GLN A 34 -8.48 28.85 -0.09
C GLN A 34 -8.47 27.56 0.73
N THR A 35 -8.79 27.63 2.02
CA THR A 35 -8.85 26.45 2.90
C THR A 35 -9.87 25.44 2.40
N TYR A 36 -11.04 25.90 1.96
CA TYR A 36 -12.06 25.04 1.37
C TYR A 36 -11.55 24.32 0.12
N GLU A 37 -10.90 25.04 -0.81
CA GLU A 37 -10.28 24.44 -1.99
C GLU A 37 -9.19 23.42 -1.61
N HIS A 38 -8.37 23.70 -0.60
CA HIS A 38 -7.33 22.77 -0.12
C HIS A 38 -7.89 21.52 0.57
N LEU A 39 -9.02 21.65 1.28
CA LEU A 39 -9.69 20.53 1.96
C LEU A 39 -10.53 19.66 1.01
N LYS A 40 -10.71 20.05 -0.25
CA LYS A 40 -11.39 19.20 -1.23
C LYS A 40 -10.59 17.89 -1.39
N PRO A 41 -11.23 16.72 -1.21
CA PRO A 41 -10.55 15.43 -1.34
C PRO A 41 -9.82 15.27 -2.67
N ILE A 42 -10.36 15.84 -3.75
CA ILE A 42 -9.76 15.81 -5.08
C ILE A 42 -8.38 16.51 -5.12
N ASN A 43 -8.20 17.60 -4.38
CA ASN A 43 -6.95 18.35 -4.35
C ASN A 43 -5.91 17.68 -3.44
N ILE A 44 -6.36 17.04 -2.35
CA ILE A 44 -5.52 16.21 -1.47
C ILE A 44 -4.99 15.01 -2.25
N ILE A 45 -5.87 14.27 -2.93
CA ILE A 45 -5.48 13.14 -3.78
C ILE A 45 -4.52 13.61 -4.87
N LYS A 46 -4.82 14.72 -5.56
CA LYS A 46 -3.93 15.28 -6.60
C LYS A 46 -2.54 15.62 -6.05
N ASN A 47 -2.45 16.19 -4.85
CA ASN A 47 -1.17 16.53 -4.24
C ASN A 47 -0.39 15.28 -3.82
N ILE A 48 -1.06 14.29 -3.21
CA ILE A 48 -0.47 12.98 -2.88
C ILE A 48 0.03 12.28 -4.14
N PHE A 49 -0.74 12.29 -5.23
CA PHE A 49 -0.32 11.69 -6.50
C PHE A 49 0.84 12.46 -7.13
N LYS A 50 0.86 13.80 -7.06
CA LYS A 50 1.97 14.60 -7.58
C LYS A 50 3.27 14.38 -6.79
N GLU A 51 3.18 14.35 -5.47
CA GLU A 51 4.31 14.07 -4.56
C GLU A 51 4.77 12.60 -4.64
N ALA A 52 3.86 11.64 -4.82
CA ALA A 52 4.22 10.24 -5.05
C ALA A 52 4.87 10.01 -6.43
N VAL A 53 4.69 10.93 -7.38
CA VAL A 53 5.27 10.86 -8.72
C VAL A 53 6.68 11.49 -8.80
N GLU A 54 7.14 12.21 -7.78
CA GLU A 54 8.47 12.84 -7.79
C GLU A 54 9.63 11.91 -7.37
N PRO A 55 9.54 11.07 -6.32
CA PRO A 55 10.58 10.10 -6.01
C PRO A 55 10.29 8.76 -6.68
N GLN A 56 11.18 8.30 -7.57
CA GLN A 56 11.08 6.99 -8.26
C GLN A 56 10.81 5.82 -7.30
N ASN A 57 11.34 5.88 -6.06
CA ASN A 57 11.17 4.83 -5.05
C ASN A 57 9.76 4.74 -4.43
N LEU A 58 8.94 5.80 -4.47
CA LEU A 58 7.58 5.76 -3.92
C LEU A 58 6.54 5.36 -4.95
N LYS A 59 6.82 5.51 -6.25
CA LYS A 59 5.93 5.05 -7.32
C LYS A 59 5.68 3.55 -7.22
N ASP A 60 6.74 2.77 -7.09
CA ASP A 60 6.63 1.31 -7.10
C ASP A 60 5.93 0.79 -5.85
N SER A 61 6.21 1.39 -4.68
CA SER A 61 5.56 1.00 -3.43
C SER A 61 4.10 1.46 -3.37
N PHE A 62 3.76 2.64 -3.88
CA PHE A 62 2.38 3.13 -3.89
C PHE A 62 1.52 2.42 -4.94
N VAL A 63 2.07 2.16 -6.14
CA VAL A 63 1.40 1.37 -7.18
C VAL A 63 1.19 -0.06 -6.70
N SER A 64 2.22 -0.73 -6.18
CA SER A 64 2.06 -2.09 -5.65
C SER A 64 1.10 -2.16 -4.47
N THR A 65 1.11 -1.18 -3.56
CA THR A 65 0.18 -1.11 -2.42
C THR A 65 -1.24 -0.81 -2.85
N SER A 66 -1.47 0.16 -3.74
CA SER A 66 -2.81 0.50 -4.25
C SER A 66 -3.40 -0.61 -5.11
N VAL A 67 -2.57 -1.28 -5.91
CA VAL A 67 -2.95 -2.50 -6.63
C VAL A 67 -3.25 -3.63 -5.63
N GLY A 68 -2.42 -3.85 -4.61
CA GLY A 68 -2.65 -4.86 -3.58
C GLY A 68 -3.92 -4.62 -2.75
N LEU A 69 -4.19 -3.38 -2.38
CA LEU A 69 -5.41 -2.97 -1.66
C LEU A 69 -6.64 -3.04 -2.57
N GLY A 70 -6.53 -2.57 -3.81
CA GLY A 70 -7.60 -2.65 -4.81
C GLY A 70 -7.95 -4.09 -5.12
N LEU A 71 -6.94 -4.91 -5.47
CA LEU A 71 -7.09 -6.33 -5.75
C LEU A 71 -7.57 -7.11 -4.52
N GLY A 72 -7.08 -6.77 -3.33
CA GLY A 72 -7.51 -7.36 -2.06
C GLY A 72 -8.96 -7.01 -1.72
N TYR A 73 -9.40 -5.77 -1.97
CA TYR A 73 -10.78 -5.34 -1.77
C TYR A 73 -11.73 -5.96 -2.81
N LEU A 74 -11.33 -5.99 -4.08
CA LEU A 74 -12.05 -6.73 -5.13
C LEU A 74 -12.13 -8.23 -4.79
N SER A 75 -11.04 -8.85 -4.36
CA SER A 75 -11.01 -10.23 -3.89
C SER A 75 -11.98 -10.42 -2.71
N LYS A 76 -11.98 -9.51 -1.74
CA LYS A 76 -12.92 -9.52 -0.61
C LYS A 76 -14.37 -9.43 -1.09
N ILE A 77 -14.69 -8.58 -2.07
CA ILE A 77 -16.04 -8.48 -2.65
C ILE A 77 -16.43 -9.76 -3.40
N LEU A 78 -15.50 -10.36 -4.15
CA LEU A 78 -15.75 -11.55 -4.96
C LEU A 78 -15.85 -12.83 -4.12
N PHE A 79 -15.03 -12.95 -3.08
CA PHE A 79 -14.93 -14.14 -2.22
C PHE A 79 -15.79 -14.04 -0.97
N GLN A 80 -15.79 -12.91 -0.26
CA GLN A 80 -16.70 -12.71 0.87
C GLN A 80 -18.07 -12.27 0.36
N ARG A 81 -19.09 -12.96 0.86
CA ARG A 81 -20.51 -12.97 0.45
C ARG A 81 -21.26 -11.63 0.65
N ILE A 82 -20.64 -10.49 0.39
CA ILE A 82 -21.25 -9.16 0.48
C ILE A 82 -22.24 -8.95 -0.67
N VAL A 83 -21.91 -9.49 -1.85
CA VAL A 83 -22.80 -9.45 -3.01
C VAL A 83 -23.74 -10.67 -2.94
N LYS A 84 -25.01 -10.46 -2.56
CA LYS A 84 -26.08 -11.48 -2.65
C LYS A 84 -26.44 -11.87 -4.09
N VAL A 85 -25.76 -11.28 -5.07
CA VAL A 85 -26.05 -11.36 -6.50
C VAL A 85 -25.12 -12.40 -7.13
N PRO A 86 -25.58 -13.24 -8.08
CA PRO A 86 -24.79 -14.33 -8.66
C PRO A 86 -23.70 -13.85 -9.64
N PHE A 87 -22.90 -12.85 -9.25
CA PHE A 87 -21.81 -12.30 -10.06
C PHE A 87 -20.80 -13.37 -10.47
N LYS A 88 -20.57 -14.37 -9.61
CA LYS A 88 -19.77 -15.56 -9.93
C LYS A 88 -20.30 -16.31 -11.15
N LYS A 89 -21.63 -16.39 -11.32
CA LYS A 89 -22.25 -17.02 -12.50
C LYS A 89 -22.07 -16.17 -13.74
N PHE A 90 -22.22 -14.85 -13.62
CA PHE A 90 -22.03 -13.94 -14.76
C PHE A 90 -20.58 -13.96 -15.26
N PHE A 91 -19.60 -13.87 -14.35
CA PHE A 91 -18.18 -13.98 -14.72
C PHE A 91 -17.84 -15.36 -15.29
N GLY A 92 -18.38 -16.43 -14.70
CA GLY A 92 -18.22 -17.78 -15.22
C GLY A 92 -18.77 -17.92 -16.64
N SER A 93 -19.99 -17.45 -16.91
CA SER A 93 -20.60 -17.48 -18.24
C SER A 93 -19.88 -16.61 -19.25
N ALA A 94 -19.46 -15.39 -18.87
CA ALA A 94 -18.71 -14.51 -19.76
C ALA A 94 -17.34 -15.09 -20.14
N LEU A 95 -16.66 -15.70 -19.16
CA LEU A 95 -15.38 -16.37 -19.40
C LEU A 95 -15.57 -17.63 -20.25
N MET A 96 -16.60 -18.43 -19.98
CA MET A 96 -16.95 -19.61 -20.77
C MET A 96 -17.26 -19.24 -22.23
N LEU A 97 -18.09 -18.24 -22.47
CA LEU A 97 -18.38 -17.74 -23.83
C LEU A 97 -17.12 -17.22 -24.53
N SER A 98 -16.24 -16.55 -23.79
CA SER A 98 -14.97 -16.07 -24.34
C SER A 98 -14.06 -17.23 -24.74
N VAL A 99 -13.96 -18.25 -23.89
CA VAL A 99 -13.18 -19.47 -24.17
C VAL A 99 -13.81 -20.24 -25.33
N GLU A 100 -15.13 -20.44 -25.36
CA GLU A 100 -15.83 -21.13 -26.45
C GLU A 100 -15.61 -20.43 -27.81
N ASN A 101 -15.68 -19.10 -27.85
CA ASN A 101 -15.40 -18.33 -29.06
C ASN A 101 -13.94 -18.48 -29.52
N LEU A 102 -12.99 -18.56 -28.58
CA LEU A 102 -11.58 -18.81 -28.90
C LEU A 102 -11.34 -20.25 -29.34
N VAL A 103 -12.00 -21.24 -28.73
CA VAL A 103 -11.93 -22.66 -29.10
C VAL A 103 -12.49 -22.87 -30.50
N ALA A 104 -13.63 -22.27 -30.80
CA ALA A 104 -14.28 -22.37 -32.10
C ALA A 104 -13.43 -21.78 -33.24
N LYS A 105 -12.64 -20.73 -32.93
CA LYS A 105 -11.83 -20.02 -33.94
C LYS A 105 -10.39 -20.53 -34.03
N TYR A 106 -9.82 -21.00 -32.91
CA TYR A 106 -8.41 -21.41 -32.80
C TYR A 106 -8.23 -22.58 -31.81
N PRO A 107 -8.54 -23.83 -32.24
CA PRO A 107 -8.45 -25.00 -31.38
C PRO A 107 -7.02 -25.28 -30.85
N GLU A 108 -5.98 -24.92 -31.60
CA GLU A 108 -4.58 -25.13 -31.18
C GLU A 108 -4.16 -24.26 -29.99
N VAL A 109 -4.73 -23.05 -29.88
CA VAL A 109 -4.45 -22.12 -28.78
C VAL A 109 -4.96 -22.70 -27.46
N VAL A 110 -6.08 -23.43 -27.51
CA VAL A 110 -6.68 -24.08 -26.34
C VAL A 110 -5.77 -25.19 -25.81
N ALA A 111 -5.24 -26.05 -26.69
CA ALA A 111 -4.30 -27.11 -26.29
C ALA A 111 -3.05 -26.53 -25.61
N THR A 112 -2.55 -25.40 -26.12
CA THR A 112 -1.40 -24.69 -25.54
C THR A 112 -1.73 -24.11 -24.16
N ILE A 113 -2.88 -23.45 -24.02
CA ILE A 113 -3.34 -22.88 -22.74
C ILE A 113 -3.59 -24.00 -21.72
N THR A 114 -4.24 -25.09 -22.11
CA THR A 114 -4.49 -26.25 -21.23
C THR A 114 -3.18 -26.84 -20.73
N ASN A 115 -2.19 -27.05 -21.62
CA ASN A 115 -0.87 -27.54 -21.23
C ASN A 115 -0.15 -26.56 -20.29
N PHE A 116 -0.22 -25.27 -20.56
CA PHE A 116 0.36 -24.24 -19.69
C PHE A 116 -0.28 -24.22 -18.30
N VAL A 117 -1.62 -24.26 -18.24
CA VAL A 117 -2.39 -24.24 -16.99
C VAL A 117 -2.11 -25.51 -16.18
N LEU A 118 -2.19 -26.70 -16.79
CA LEU A 118 -1.89 -27.97 -16.12
C LEU A 118 -0.44 -28.02 -15.62
N ASN A 119 0.51 -27.54 -16.43
CA ASN A 119 1.91 -27.47 -16.01
C ASN A 119 2.14 -26.47 -14.86
N SER A 120 1.33 -25.41 -14.78
CA SER A 120 1.40 -24.44 -13.68
C SER A 120 0.84 -25.00 -12.36
N PHE A 121 -0.11 -25.94 -12.41
CA PHE A 121 -0.67 -26.61 -11.23
C PHE A 121 0.10 -27.87 -10.82
N ASN A 122 0.89 -28.48 -11.71
CA ASN A 122 1.70 -29.67 -11.44
C ASN A 122 3.09 -29.38 -10.82
N LYS A 123 3.38 -28.15 -10.43
CA LYS A 123 4.54 -27.88 -9.57
C LYS A 123 4.28 -28.51 -8.20
N LYS A 124 4.75 -29.74 -8.01
CA LYS A 124 4.89 -30.36 -6.69
C LYS A 124 5.57 -29.32 -5.80
N PRO A 125 5.09 -29.08 -4.56
CA PRO A 125 5.87 -28.31 -3.62
C PRO A 125 7.20 -29.06 -3.49
N THR A 126 8.29 -28.42 -3.93
CA THR A 126 9.61 -28.80 -3.46
C THR A 126 9.53 -28.68 -1.95
N LYS A 127 9.36 -29.83 -1.30
CA LYS A 127 9.70 -30.03 0.09
C LYS A 127 11.19 -29.69 0.12
N ASN A 128 11.51 -28.44 0.43
CA ASN A 128 12.85 -28.07 0.86
C ASN A 128 13.03 -28.82 2.18
N ILE A 129 13.62 -30.01 2.02
CA ILE A 129 14.28 -30.76 3.06
C ILE A 129 15.21 -29.74 3.71
N VAL A 130 15.04 -29.57 5.01
CA VAL A 130 16.01 -28.87 5.85
C VAL A 130 17.34 -29.55 5.57
N GLU A 131 18.24 -28.86 4.86
CA GLU A 131 19.63 -29.27 4.73
C GLU A 131 20.23 -29.19 6.13
N GLU A 132 20.25 -30.36 6.76
CA GLU A 132 21.15 -30.74 7.83
C GLU A 132 22.57 -30.39 7.36
N MET A 133 23.21 -29.43 8.01
CA MET A 133 24.59 -29.06 7.71
C MET A 133 25.51 -30.20 8.15
N ASP A 134 25.99 -30.98 7.19
CA ASP A 134 27.05 -31.98 7.37
C ASP A 134 28.36 -31.27 7.75
N TYR A 135 28.78 -31.42 9.01
CA TYR A 135 30.14 -31.10 9.42
C TYR A 135 31.03 -32.29 9.03
N GLU A 136 31.94 -32.09 8.08
CA GLU A 136 33.02 -33.05 7.84
C GLU A 136 33.86 -33.19 9.11
N HIS A 137 33.81 -34.36 9.73
CA HIS A 137 34.80 -34.81 10.69
C HIS A 137 36.04 -35.27 9.92
N GLN A 138 37.07 -34.41 9.85
CA GLN A 138 38.43 -34.86 9.59
C GLN A 138 38.99 -35.49 10.86
N ASP A 139 39.30 -36.77 10.78
CA ASP A 139 39.88 -37.58 11.84
C ASP A 139 41.24 -37.01 12.29
N ILE A 140 41.30 -36.51 13.52
CA ILE A 140 42.55 -36.36 14.26
C ILE A 140 42.47 -37.31 15.45
N HIS A 141 43.06 -38.50 15.30
CA HIS A 141 43.35 -39.38 16.43
C HIS A 141 44.19 -38.59 17.45
N ARG A 142 43.60 -38.29 18.62
CA ARG A 142 44.34 -37.99 19.85
C ARG A 142 44.10 -39.12 20.82
N GLU A 143 45.17 -39.85 21.10
CA GLU A 143 45.25 -40.86 22.15
C GLU A 143 45.14 -40.15 23.51
N PRO A 144 44.39 -40.70 24.49
CA PRO A 144 44.31 -40.11 25.82
C PRO A 144 45.64 -40.31 26.55
N ASP A 145 46.27 -39.20 26.95
CA ASP A 145 47.41 -39.21 27.86
C ASP A 145 46.91 -39.57 29.26
N ASN A 146 47.36 -40.71 29.78
CA ASN A 146 46.87 -41.32 31.02
C ASN A 146 47.79 -41.03 32.21
N ASP A 147 48.44 -39.87 32.23
CA ASP A 147 49.29 -39.51 33.36
C ASP A 147 48.43 -39.18 34.59
N PRO A 148 48.73 -39.77 35.77
CA PRO A 148 47.96 -39.53 36.97
C PRO A 148 48.07 -38.07 37.39
N ILE A 149 46.91 -37.45 37.60
CA ILE A 149 46.79 -36.07 38.09
C ILE A 149 47.38 -36.01 39.50
N ASP A 150 48.47 -35.26 39.66
CA ASP A 150 49.09 -35.00 40.95
C ASP A 150 48.22 -34.00 41.75
N LEU A 151 47.62 -34.47 42.84
CA LEU A 151 46.62 -33.72 43.62
C LEU A 151 47.22 -32.61 44.50
N GLU A 152 48.53 -32.34 44.39
CA GLU A 152 49.22 -31.38 45.25
C GLU A 152 49.09 -29.91 44.77
N THR A 153 48.46 -29.66 43.62
CA THR A 153 48.28 -28.29 43.08
C THR A 153 46.91 -27.66 43.33
N ILE A 154 46.03 -28.32 44.10
CA ILE A 154 44.75 -27.74 44.52
C ILE A 154 44.84 -27.32 45.99
N TYR A 155 45.54 -26.21 46.23
CA TYR A 155 45.34 -25.33 47.39
C TYR A 155 45.64 -23.89 47.03
#